data_AF-A0A368JY41-F1
#
_entry.id   AF-A0A368JY41-F1
#
_cell.length_a   1.000
_cell.length_b   1.000
_cell.length_c   1.000
_cell.angle_alpha   90.00
_cell.angle_beta   90.00
_cell.angle_gamma   90.00
#
_symmetry.space_group_name_H-M   'P 1'
#
loop_
_entity.id
_entity.type
_entity.pdbx_description
1 polymer ?
#
loop_
_entity_poly.entity_id
_entity_poly.type
_entity_poly.pdbx_seq_one_letter_code
_entity_poly.pdbx_strand_id
1 'polypeptide(L)'
;MSDISITYLTQDLVIQEGGLVITGTGPAGKPVHVTLKEYGTIKEKWNVAISPNGTWSTPETAVMPGTWNVDALLIADLPIAFKKAHVAFHMGI
;
A
#
# COMPACT_ATOMS: atom_id res chain seq x y z
N MET A 1 -21.15 -0.61 -3.66
CA MET A 1 -20.13 -1.61 -3.26
C MET A 1 -18.82 -0.85 -3.13
N SER A 2 -18.20 -0.83 -1.95
CA SER A 2 -16.97 -0.05 -1.72
C SER A 2 -15.76 -0.87 -2.17
N ASP A 3 -15.04 -0.39 -3.18
CA ASP A 3 -13.79 -0.96 -3.67
C ASP A 3 -12.61 -0.67 -2.72
N ILE A 4 -11.51 -1.43 -2.83
CA ILE A 4 -10.25 -1.08 -2.19
C ILE A 4 -9.55 -0.01 -3.04
N SER A 5 -9.05 1.04 -2.41
CA SER A 5 -8.23 2.06 -3.07
C SER A 5 -6.91 2.23 -2.32
N ILE A 6 -5.85 2.58 -3.06
CA ILE A 6 -4.56 2.97 -2.49
C ILE A 6 -4.49 4.49 -2.59
N THR A 7 -4.14 5.14 -1.49
CA THR A 7 -3.76 6.55 -1.45
C THR A 7 -2.42 6.61 -0.76
N TYR A 8 -1.37 7.00 -1.47
CA TYR A 8 -0.07 7.22 -0.86
C TYR A 8 0.03 8.71 -0.54
N LEU A 9 0.22 9.04 0.73
CA LEU A 9 0.70 10.36 1.11
C LEU A 9 2.21 10.28 1.04
N THR A 10 2.82 10.91 0.04
CA THR A 10 4.21 11.36 0.17
C THR A 10 4.20 12.52 1.17
N GLN A 11 3.97 12.21 2.45
CA GLN A 11 4.35 13.13 3.52
C GLN A 11 5.87 13.23 3.38
N ASP A 12 6.34 14.41 3.00
CA ASP A 12 7.73 14.73 2.70
C ASP A 12 8.24 14.23 1.34
N LEU A 13 7.73 14.86 0.27
CA LEU A 13 8.55 15.13 -0.92
C LEU A 13 9.67 16.13 -0.55
N VAL A 14 10.59 15.71 0.34
CA VAL A 14 11.87 16.37 0.61
C VAL A 14 12.91 15.28 0.57
N ILE A 15 13.52 15.15 -0.60
CA ILE A 15 14.85 14.63 -0.93
C ILE A 15 15.73 14.30 0.30
N GLN A 16 15.46 13.18 0.95
CA GLN A 16 16.27 12.51 1.98
C GLN A 16 15.78 11.07 2.07
N GLU A 17 16.56 10.17 2.67
CA GLU A 17 16.11 8.80 3.00
C GLU A 17 14.78 8.91 3.79
N GLY A 18 13.66 8.72 3.09
CA GLY A 18 12.36 9.18 3.54
C GLY A 18 11.47 8.01 3.88
N GLY A 19 10.85 8.06 5.05
CA GLY A 19 9.83 7.11 5.45
C GLY A 19 8.64 7.14 4.47
N LEU A 20 8.35 6.02 3.84
CA LEU A 20 7.16 5.81 3.04
C LEU A 20 6.08 5.18 3.90
N VAL A 21 4.91 5.82 3.92
CA VAL A 21 3.69 5.24 4.47
C VAL A 21 2.67 5.08 3.35
N ILE A 22 2.26 3.83 3.11
CA ILE A 22 1.22 3.52 2.14
C ILE A 22 -0.11 3.48 2.89
N THR A 23 -1.09 4.25 2.42
CA THR A 23 -2.44 4.25 3.00
C THR A 23 -3.48 3.85 1.96
N GLY A 24 -4.71 3.63 2.40
CA GLY A 24 -5.81 3.37 1.51
C GLY A 24 -7.12 3.24 2.24
N THR A 25 -8.16 2.93 1.47
CA THR A 25 -9.51 2.69 2.00
C THR A 25 -10.05 1.35 1.56
N GLY A 26 -11.01 0.84 2.31
CA GLY A 26 -11.75 -0.37 1.95
C GLY A 26 -12.78 -0.75 3.02
N PRO A 27 -13.36 -1.97 2.92
CA PRO A 27 -14.36 -2.43 3.88
C PRO A 27 -13.73 -2.71 5.26
N ALA A 28 -14.29 -2.08 6.29
CA ALA A 28 -13.84 -2.22 7.67
C ALA A 28 -13.74 -3.68 8.14
N GLY A 29 -12.71 -3.98 8.93
CA GLY A 29 -12.49 -5.29 9.53
C GLY A 29 -11.96 -6.36 8.56
N LYS A 30 -11.72 -6.03 7.28
CA LYS A 30 -11.09 -6.95 6.33
C LYS A 30 -9.57 -6.81 6.32
N PRO A 31 -8.84 -7.91 6.14
CA PRO A 31 -7.39 -7.85 5.96
C PRO A 31 -7.01 -7.44 4.53
N VAL A 32 -5.92 -6.69 4.43
CA VAL A 32 -5.28 -6.25 3.19
C VAL A 32 -3.84 -6.73 3.20
N HIS A 33 -3.44 -7.40 2.12
CA HIS A 33 -2.05 -7.75 1.85
C HIS A 33 -1.42 -6.70 0.96
N VAL A 34 -0.45 -5.96 1.47
CA VAL A 34 0.29 -4.94 0.75
C VAL A 34 1.66 -5.48 0.39
N THR A 35 2.09 -5.33 -0.86
CA THR A 35 3.42 -5.72 -1.34
C THR A 35 4.09 -4.51 -1.98
N LEU A 36 5.26 -4.14 -1.46
CA LEU A 36 6.13 -3.12 -2.05
C LEU A 36 7.22 -3.77 -2.87
N LYS A 37 7.44 -3.25 -4.08
CA LYS A 37 8.42 -3.76 -5.03
C LYS A 37 9.24 -2.63 -5.63
N GLU A 38 10.53 -2.89 -5.81
CA GLU A 38 11.45 -2.02 -6.55
C GLU A 38 11.83 -2.74 -7.84
N TYR A 39 11.62 -2.11 -9.00
CA TYR A 39 11.84 -2.74 -10.31
C TYR A 39 11.22 -4.16 -10.43
N GLY A 40 10.06 -4.38 -9.82
CA GLY A 40 9.37 -5.68 -9.79
C GLY A 40 9.86 -6.68 -8.73
N THR A 41 10.98 -6.41 -8.06
CA THR A 41 11.50 -7.23 -6.95
C THR A 41 10.80 -6.87 -5.66
N ILE A 42 10.21 -7.86 -4.97
CA ILE A 42 9.57 -7.64 -3.68
C ILE A 42 10.62 -7.23 -2.65
N LYS A 43 10.39 -6.08 -2.01
CA LYS A 43 11.20 -5.60 -0.90
C LYS A 43 10.50 -5.86 0.42
N GLU A 44 9.20 -5.57 0.49
CA GLU A 44 8.43 -5.70 1.72
C GLU A 44 7.00 -6.20 1.48
N LYS A 45 6.43 -6.79 2.53
CA LYS A 45 5.05 -7.25 2.59
C LYS A 45 4.45 -6.94 3.94
N TRP A 46 3.21 -6.48 3.94
CA TRP A 46 2.45 -6.25 5.17
C TRP A 46 1.07 -6.85 5.08
N ASN A 47 0.60 -7.35 6.23
CA ASN A 47 -0.77 -7.78 6.42
C ASN A 47 -1.40 -6.79 7.40
N VAL A 48 -2.24 -5.89 6.90
CA VAL A 48 -2.87 -4.83 7.69
C VAL A 48 -4.38 -5.02 7.72
N ALA A 49 -5.02 -4.70 8.84
CA ALA A 49 -6.47 -4.71 8.94
C ALA A 49 -7.03 -3.32 8.62
N ILE A 50 -8.16 -3.29 7.90
CA ILE A 50 -8.87 -2.03 7.66
C ILE A 50 -9.59 -1.62 8.94
N SER A 51 -9.29 -0.42 9.40
CA SER A 51 -9.86 0.16 10.62
C SER A 51 -11.38 0.34 10.49
N PRO A 52 -12.13 0.49 11.61
CA PRO A 52 -13.58 0.69 11.59
C PRO A 52 -14.05 1.91 10.79
N ASN A 53 -13.20 2.93 10.65
CA ASN A 53 -13.44 4.12 9.82
C ASN A 53 -13.21 3.89 8.31
N GLY A 54 -12.84 2.67 7.90
CA GLY A 54 -12.61 2.29 6.50
C GLY A 54 -11.22 2.61 5.97
N THR A 55 -10.27 3.05 6.80
CA THR A 55 -8.89 3.36 6.38
C THR A 55 -7.89 2.30 6.83
N TRP A 56 -6.80 2.16 6.09
CA TRP A 56 -5.66 1.32 6.46
C TRP A 56 -4.34 2.02 6.11
N SER A 57 -3.27 1.65 6.82
CA SER A 57 -1.92 2.20 6.62
C SER A 57 -0.87 1.13 6.90
N THR A 58 0.25 1.14 6.17
CA THR A 58 1.44 0.35 6.51
C THR A 58 2.25 1.05 7.60
N PRO A 59 3.12 0.32 8.32
CA PRO A 59 4.25 0.95 9.01
C PRO A 59 5.08 1.79 8.03
N GLU A 60 5.75 2.79 8.58
CA GLU A 60 6.75 3.56 7.84
C GLU A 60 7.91 2.65 7.42
N THR A 61 8.38 2.81 6.18
CA THR A 61 9.52 2.08 5.65
C THR A 61 10.48 2.99 4.89
N ALA A 62 11.78 2.75 5.01
CA ALA A 62 12.77 3.51 4.27
C ALA A 62 12.83 3.03 2.81
N VAL A 63 12.68 3.97 1.88
CA VAL A 63 12.78 3.71 0.44
C VAL A 63 13.84 4.59 -0.18
N MET A 64 14.68 3.97 -1.01
CA MET A 64 15.70 4.67 -1.78
C MET A 64 15.12 5.33 -3.03
N PRO A 65 15.78 6.35 -3.59
CA PRO A 65 15.44 6.89 -4.90
C PRO A 65 15.39 5.76 -5.94
N GLY A 66 14.32 5.71 -6.73
CA GLY A 66 14.07 4.59 -7.63
C GLY A 66 12.61 4.46 -8.04
N THR A 67 12.32 3.46 -8.86
CA THR A 67 10.95 3.16 -9.30
C THR A 67 10.33 2.06 -8.44
N TRP A 68 9.24 2.42 -7.77
CA TRP A 68 8.54 1.60 -6.81
C TRP A 68 7.15 1.23 -7.29
N ASN A 69 6.69 0.06 -6.89
CA ASN A 69 5.37 -0.49 -7.20
C ASN A 69 4.74 -1.00 -5.91
N VAL A 70 3.48 -0.70 -5.70
CA VAL A 70 2.69 -1.16 -4.56
C VAL A 70 1.50 -1.93 -5.10
N ASP A 71 1.36 -3.17 -4.64
CA ASP A 71 0.17 -3.99 -4.85
C ASP A 71 -0.57 -4.13 -3.51
N ALA A 72 -1.83 -3.71 -3.44
CA ALA A 72 -2.70 -3.98 -2.29
C ALA A 72 -3.80 -4.96 -2.70
N LEU A 73 -3.92 -6.05 -1.95
CA LEU A 73 -4.88 -7.12 -2.19
C LEU A 73 -5.84 -7.20 -1.00
N LEU A 74 -7.11 -6.87 -1.24
CA LEU A 74 -8.18 -7.12 -0.29
C LEU A 74 -8.52 -8.61 -0.28
N ILE A 75 -8.49 -9.22 0.90
CA ILE A 75 -8.93 -10.60 1.08
C ILE A 75 -10.40 -10.56 1.51
N ALA A 76 -11.28 -11.04 0.64
CA ALA A 76 -12.66 -11.29 1.01
C ALA A 76 -12.80 -12.70 1.60
N ASP A 77 -13.76 -12.90 2.50
CA ASP A 77 -14.16 -14.24 2.97
C ASP A 77 -14.73 -15.13 1.87
N LEU A 78 -15.06 -14.56 0.70
CA LEU A 78 -15.47 -15.30 -0.48
C LEU A 78 -14.22 -15.74 -1.27
N PRO A 79 -14.01 -17.05 -1.51
CA PRO A 79 -12.76 -17.60 -2.04
C PRO A 79 -12.39 -17.18 -3.47
N ILE A 80 -13.21 -16.35 -4.12
CA ILE A 80 -13.08 -15.98 -5.54
C ILE A 80 -13.05 -14.45 -5.75
N ALA A 81 -13.32 -13.65 -4.71
CA ALA A 81 -13.45 -12.20 -4.84
C ALA A 81 -12.26 -11.48 -4.22
N PHE A 82 -11.11 -11.48 -4.90
CA PHE A 82 -9.98 -10.63 -4.53
C PHE A 82 -10.06 -9.31 -5.28
N LYS A 83 -10.01 -8.19 -4.55
CA LYS A 83 -9.85 -6.87 -5.18
C LYS A 83 -8.41 -6.43 -5.05
N LYS A 84 -7.81 -6.05 -6.18
CA LYS A 84 -6.43 -5.61 -6.26
C LYS A 84 -6.38 -4.13 -6.65
N ALA A 85 -5.63 -3.35 -5.89
CA ALA A 85 -5.19 -2.02 -6.28
C ALA A 85 -3.68 -2.06 -6.57
N HIS A 86 -3.24 -1.28 -7.55
CA HIS A 86 -1.85 -1.19 -7.93
C HIS A 86 -1.48 0.28 -8.17
N VAL A 87 -0.32 0.69 -7.66
CA VAL A 87 0.24 2.02 -7.88
C VAL A 87 1.73 1.87 -8.19
N ALA A 88 2.21 2.59 -9.20
CA ALA A 88 3.63 2.77 -9.44
C ALA A 88 4.00 4.25 -9.24
N PHE A 89 5.13 4.50 -8.60
CA PHE A 89 5.65 5.85 -8.38
C PHE A 89 7.17 5.85 -8.52
N HIS A 90 7.72 7.01 -8.85
CA HIS A 90 9.15 7.24 -8.94
C HIS A 90 9.58 8.19 -7.83
N MET A 91 10.57 7.78 -7.05
CA MET A 91 11.22 8.63 -6.06
C MET A 91 12.49 9.20 -6.67
N GLY A 92 12.43 10.47 -7.03
CA GLY A 92 13.57 11.24 -7.54
C GLY A 92 14.32 11.95 -6.44
N ILE A 93 15.56 12.32 -6.77
CA ILE A 93 16.40 13.27 -6.01
C ILE A 93 16.07 14.68 -6.49
#